data_AF-A0A8C4IGU2-F1
#
_entry.id   AF-A0A8C4IGU2-F1
#
_cell.length_a   1.000
_cell.length_b   1.000
_cell.length_c   1.000
_cell.angle_alpha   90.00
_cell.angle_beta   90.00
_cell.angle_gamma   90.00
#
_symmetry.space_group_name_H-M   'P 1'
#
loop_
_entity.id
_entity.type
_entity.pdbx_description
1 polymer ?
#
loop_
_entity_poly.entity_id
_entity_poly.type
_entity_poly.pdbx_seq_one_letter_code
_entity_poly.pdbx_strand_id
1 'polypeptide(L)'
;MDFNVKRLAADAGTFLSRAVQFTEEKFGQAEKTELDAHLENLLVRAENTKQWTERIMKQTEVLLQPNPNVRLEEFVYEKLEKKAPTRMNNHELLGQSMIESGSEFGPGTAYGNALIKCGETEKQIGGAERELIQSAAINFLTPFRNFLEGDFKTILKERKLLQVKRLDLDAAKTRLKKARMADARAAVSIHTHTHTCTHISCFFLHLDVFWLFLFLFLHPQAEQELRMTQSEFDRQAEITRLLLEGVSSTHAHHLRCLNDFVEAQTTYYAQCYQYMVDLQKQLGSFPSTFSNNNQSSVSGGASISVPTIPVSASLPSVSAGHGSSTASGGFNELRSSNGSRKARVLYDYDAASSSELSLLADEVITVSSVPGMDSDWLMGERGSQKGKVPITYLELLN
;
A
#
# COMPACT_ATOMS: atom_id res chain seq x y z
N MET A 1 -43.58 -3.39 -27.28
CA MET A 1 -42.28 -3.05 -26.67
C MET A 1 -41.72 -1.89 -27.47
N ASP A 2 -42.13 -0.66 -27.15
CA ASP A 2 -41.63 0.51 -27.86
C ASP A 2 -40.20 0.80 -27.39
N PHE A 3 -39.26 0.47 -28.26
CA PHE A 3 -37.85 0.75 -28.08
C PHE A 3 -37.69 2.29 -28.01
N ASN A 4 -37.31 2.82 -26.86
CA ASN A 4 -37.33 4.25 -26.58
C ASN A 4 -36.11 4.94 -27.21
N VAL A 5 -36.12 5.07 -28.54
CA VAL A 5 -35.07 5.73 -29.34
C VAL A 5 -34.85 7.18 -28.88
N LYS A 6 -35.90 7.85 -28.36
CA LYS A 6 -35.80 9.20 -27.80
C LYS A 6 -34.94 9.26 -26.53
N ARG A 7 -35.08 8.28 -25.63
CA ARG A 7 -34.23 8.16 -24.44
C ARG A 7 -32.79 7.81 -24.81
N LEU A 8 -32.60 6.90 -25.76
CA LEU A 8 -31.27 6.54 -26.27
C LEU A 8 -30.55 7.74 -26.91
N ALA A 9 -31.28 8.57 -27.67
CA ALA A 9 -30.75 9.77 -28.29
C ALA A 9 -30.44 10.88 -27.27
N ALA A 10 -31.29 11.04 -26.24
CA ALA A 10 -31.03 11.97 -25.13
C ALA A 10 -29.80 11.54 -24.31
N ASP A 11 -29.69 10.26 -23.98
CA ASP A 11 -28.53 9.68 -23.28
C ASP A 11 -27.26 9.84 -24.15
N ALA A 12 -27.32 9.57 -25.45
CA ALA A 12 -26.20 9.80 -26.37
C ALA A 12 -25.81 11.29 -26.47
N GLY A 13 -26.78 12.21 -26.45
CA GLY A 13 -26.55 13.65 -26.45
C GLY A 13 -25.85 14.15 -25.19
N THR A 14 -26.20 13.60 -24.02
CA THR A 14 -25.48 13.90 -22.76
C THR A 14 -24.07 13.32 -22.74
N PHE A 15 -23.86 12.12 -23.29
CA PHE A 15 -22.52 11.53 -23.43
C PHE A 15 -21.60 12.33 -24.36
N LEU A 16 -22.11 12.76 -25.52
CA LEU A 16 -21.37 13.63 -26.44
C LEU A 16 -21.04 14.98 -25.80
N SER A 17 -22.00 15.60 -25.11
CA SER A 17 -21.77 16.86 -24.40
C SER A 17 -20.70 16.71 -23.32
N ARG A 18 -20.73 15.59 -22.57
CA ARG A 18 -19.72 15.25 -21.56
C ARG A 18 -18.33 15.04 -22.17
N ALA A 19 -18.25 14.38 -23.31
CA ALA A 19 -17.00 14.17 -24.04
C ALA A 19 -16.41 15.49 -24.57
N VAL A 20 -17.25 16.36 -25.12
CA VAL A 20 -16.85 17.69 -25.60
C VAL A 20 -16.32 18.54 -24.44
N GLN A 21 -17.01 18.57 -23.30
CA GLN A 21 -16.57 19.29 -22.10
C GLN A 21 -15.21 18.76 -21.59
N PHE A 22 -15.05 17.44 -21.53
CA PHE A 22 -13.78 16.80 -21.11
C PHE A 22 -12.62 17.17 -22.05
N THR A 23 -12.87 17.25 -23.36
CA THR A 23 -11.86 17.72 -24.32
C THR A 23 -11.56 19.21 -24.16
N GLU A 24 -12.56 20.08 -23.95
CA GLU A 24 -12.36 21.52 -23.78
C GLU A 24 -11.57 21.88 -22.51
N GLU A 25 -11.69 21.08 -21.44
CA GLU A 25 -10.89 21.23 -20.22
C GLU A 25 -9.43 20.79 -20.38
N LYS A 26 -9.17 19.75 -21.18
CA LYS A 26 -7.79 19.29 -21.47
C LYS A 26 -7.05 20.26 -22.41
N PHE A 27 -7.79 21.05 -23.19
CA PHE A 27 -7.26 22.01 -24.16
C PHE A 27 -7.42 23.49 -23.72
N GLY A 28 -7.83 23.74 -22.48
CA GLY A 28 -7.66 25.03 -21.80
C GLY A 28 -8.66 26.15 -22.10
N GLN A 29 -9.84 25.85 -22.66
CA GLN A 29 -10.85 26.88 -22.98
C GLN A 29 -12.03 26.96 -21.98
N ALA A 30 -12.19 25.99 -21.08
CA ALA A 30 -13.29 25.97 -20.10
C ALA A 30 -12.78 26.19 -18.66
N GLU A 31 -13.42 27.12 -17.94
CA GLU A 31 -13.21 27.33 -16.51
C GLU A 31 -13.73 26.09 -15.76
N LYS A 32 -12.80 25.34 -15.14
CA LYS A 32 -13.10 24.12 -14.40
C LYS A 32 -13.87 24.50 -13.13
N THR A 33 -15.00 23.87 -12.85
CA THR A 33 -15.55 23.92 -11.49
C THR A 33 -14.54 23.28 -10.56
N GLU A 34 -13.84 24.11 -9.76
CA GLU A 34 -12.89 23.65 -8.77
C GLU A 34 -13.62 22.80 -7.73
N LEU A 35 -13.10 21.61 -7.45
CA LEU A 35 -13.56 20.87 -6.28
C LEU A 35 -13.03 21.59 -5.04
N ASP A 36 -13.81 21.59 -3.96
CA ASP A 36 -13.36 22.11 -2.67
C ASP A 36 -11.99 21.50 -2.28
N ALA A 37 -11.06 22.35 -1.86
CA ALA A 37 -9.71 21.95 -1.48
C ALA A 37 -9.71 20.87 -0.38
N HIS A 38 -10.69 20.87 0.51
CA HIS A 38 -10.85 19.82 1.52
C HIS A 38 -11.14 18.45 0.88
N LEU A 39 -12.03 18.41 -0.11
CA LEU A 39 -12.40 17.20 -0.82
C LEU A 39 -11.24 16.66 -1.68
N GLU A 40 -10.47 17.54 -2.31
CA GLU A 40 -9.26 17.14 -3.04
C GLU A 40 -8.21 16.50 -2.11
N ASN A 41 -8.00 17.07 -0.92
CA ASN A 41 -7.11 16.48 0.09
C ASN A 41 -7.59 15.11 0.56
N LEU A 42 -8.90 14.94 0.76
CA LEU A 42 -9.50 13.65 1.11
C LEU A 42 -9.31 12.60 0.01
N LEU A 43 -9.46 12.98 -1.25
CA LEU A 43 -9.23 12.10 -2.40
C LEU A 43 -7.77 11.63 -2.49
N VAL A 44 -6.81 12.55 -2.32
CA VAL A 44 -5.39 12.21 -2.31
C VAL A 44 -5.07 11.24 -1.16
N ARG A 45 -5.59 11.51 0.04
CA ARG A 45 -5.41 10.63 1.21
C ARG A 45 -5.97 9.24 0.98
N ALA A 46 -7.16 9.13 0.37
CA ALA A 46 -7.78 7.84 0.07
C ALA A 46 -6.97 7.04 -0.96
N GLU A 47 -6.48 7.68 -2.02
CA GLU A 47 -5.64 7.01 -3.02
C GLU A 47 -4.32 6.51 -2.42
N ASN A 48 -3.65 7.34 -1.62
CA ASN A 48 -2.45 6.96 -0.90
C ASN A 48 -2.72 5.77 0.04
N THR A 49 -3.85 5.80 0.76
CA THR A 49 -4.25 4.70 1.64
C THR A 49 -4.37 3.39 0.87
N LYS A 50 -5.06 3.40 -0.27
CA LYS A 50 -5.19 2.21 -1.11
C LYS A 50 -3.83 1.70 -1.60
N GLN A 51 -2.96 2.57 -2.10
CA GLN A 51 -1.64 2.18 -2.57
C GLN A 51 -0.79 1.54 -1.47
N TRP A 52 -0.81 2.11 -0.25
CA TRP A 52 -0.07 1.55 0.89
C TRP A 52 -0.66 0.21 1.33
N THR A 53 -1.99 0.10 1.43
CA THR A 53 -2.66 -1.15 1.77
C THR A 53 -2.33 -2.26 0.76
N GLU A 54 -2.40 -1.98 -0.55
CA GLU A 54 -2.03 -2.94 -1.61
C GLU A 54 -0.57 -3.38 -1.48
N ARG A 55 0.35 -2.43 -1.31
CA ARG A 55 1.79 -2.72 -1.21
C ARG A 55 2.12 -3.57 0.01
N ILE A 56 1.59 -3.20 1.18
CA ILE A 56 1.83 -3.91 2.44
C ILE A 56 1.28 -5.33 2.35
N MET A 57 0.03 -5.48 1.90
CA MET A 57 -0.62 -6.79 1.76
C MET A 57 0.18 -7.71 0.83
N LYS A 58 0.60 -7.21 -0.33
CA LYS A 58 1.40 -7.99 -1.30
C LYS A 58 2.74 -8.42 -0.73
N GLN A 59 3.42 -7.56 0.03
CA GLN A 59 4.71 -7.92 0.64
C GLN A 59 4.54 -8.94 1.76
N THR A 60 3.48 -8.83 2.55
CA THR A 60 3.17 -9.82 3.59
C THR A 60 2.83 -11.19 2.98
N GLU A 61 2.10 -11.25 1.87
CA GLU A 61 1.87 -12.51 1.15
C GLU A 61 3.17 -13.16 0.67
N VAL A 62 4.13 -12.37 0.18
CA VAL A 62 5.45 -12.88 -0.24
C VAL A 62 6.24 -13.40 0.96
N LEU A 63 6.14 -12.73 2.12
CA LEU A 63 6.79 -13.17 3.35
C LEU A 63 6.22 -14.49 3.86
N LEU A 64 4.90 -14.66 3.84
CA LEU A 64 4.23 -15.87 4.33
C LEU A 64 4.33 -17.04 3.35
N GLN A 65 4.27 -16.77 2.04
CA GLN A 65 4.36 -17.79 1.00
C GLN A 65 5.21 -17.29 -0.18
N PRO A 66 6.54 -17.45 -0.11
CA PRO A 66 7.45 -16.95 -1.15
C PRO A 66 7.19 -17.57 -2.54
N ASN A 67 6.70 -18.81 -2.58
CA ASN A 67 6.45 -19.52 -3.82
C ASN A 67 5.22 -18.95 -4.56
N PRO A 68 5.38 -18.31 -5.74
CA PRO A 68 4.28 -17.70 -6.46
C PRO A 68 3.24 -18.70 -6.98
N ASN A 69 3.66 -19.94 -7.28
CA ASN A 69 2.76 -20.97 -7.80
C ASN A 69 1.74 -21.41 -6.73
N VAL A 70 2.21 -21.56 -5.49
CA VAL A 70 1.35 -21.94 -4.36
C VAL A 70 0.39 -20.81 -4.02
N ARG A 71 0.85 -19.55 -4.04
CA ARG A 71 -0.04 -18.39 -3.82
C ARG A 71 -1.16 -18.32 -4.87
N LEU A 72 -0.84 -18.56 -6.14
CA LEU A 72 -1.85 -18.57 -7.20
C LEU A 72 -2.85 -19.71 -7.03
N GLU A 73 -2.36 -20.90 -6.65
CA GLU A 73 -3.20 -22.05 -6.36
C GLU A 73 -4.19 -21.77 -5.23
N GLU A 74 -3.72 -21.23 -4.10
CA GLU A 74 -4.57 -20.84 -2.95
C GLU A 74 -5.65 -19.84 -3.37
N PHE A 75 -5.28 -18.80 -4.14
CA PHE A 75 -6.23 -17.82 -4.66
C PHE A 75 -7.31 -18.46 -5.54
N VAL A 76 -6.95 -19.44 -6.38
CA VAL A 76 -7.92 -20.15 -7.24
C VAL A 76 -8.88 -20.99 -6.39
N TYR A 77 -8.39 -21.69 -5.38
CA TYR A 77 -9.23 -22.46 -4.47
C TYR A 77 -10.18 -21.58 -3.67
N GLU A 78 -9.69 -20.42 -3.19
CA GLU A 78 -10.51 -19.41 -2.52
C GLU A 78 -11.64 -18.89 -3.42
N LYS A 79 -11.34 -18.55 -4.69
CA LYS A 79 -12.35 -18.10 -5.66
C LYS A 79 -13.34 -19.18 -6.08
N LEU A 80 -12.94 -20.45 -6.03
CA LEU A 80 -13.82 -21.59 -6.33
C LEU A 80 -14.62 -22.08 -5.12
N GLU A 81 -14.49 -21.42 -3.96
CA GLU A 81 -15.10 -21.82 -2.68
C GLU A 81 -14.77 -23.28 -2.31
N LYS A 82 -13.59 -23.76 -2.74
CA LYS A 82 -13.10 -25.12 -2.47
C LYS A 82 -11.99 -25.06 -1.43
N LYS A 83 -11.97 -26.06 -0.55
CA LYS A 83 -10.88 -26.19 0.42
C LYS A 83 -9.58 -26.54 -0.31
N ALA A 84 -8.58 -25.67 -0.19
CA ALA A 84 -7.24 -25.94 -0.69
C ALA A 84 -6.65 -27.20 -0.02
N PRO A 85 -5.91 -28.04 -0.76
CA PRO A 85 -5.24 -29.19 -0.17
C PRO A 85 -4.23 -28.74 0.90
N THR A 86 -4.24 -29.40 2.07
CA THR A 86 -3.24 -29.12 3.11
C THR A 86 -1.90 -29.66 2.65
N ARG A 87 -1.00 -28.76 2.23
CA ARG A 87 0.37 -29.11 1.87
C ARG A 87 1.25 -29.05 3.11
N MET A 88 2.13 -30.04 3.27
CA MET A 88 3.17 -29.99 4.29
C MET A 88 4.13 -28.86 3.95
N ASN A 89 4.48 -28.06 4.96
CA ASN A 89 5.54 -27.05 4.81
C ASN A 89 6.93 -27.71 4.83
N ASN A 90 7.96 -26.90 4.58
CA ASN A 90 9.33 -27.39 4.43
C ASN A 90 9.83 -28.05 5.72
N HIS A 91 9.50 -27.48 6.89
CA HIS A 91 9.84 -28.03 8.20
C HIS A 91 9.16 -29.37 8.45
N GLU A 92 7.88 -29.51 8.11
CA GLU A 92 7.16 -30.77 8.25
C GLU A 92 7.70 -31.85 7.33
N LEU A 93 8.09 -31.50 6.10
CA LEU A 93 8.68 -32.44 5.15
C LEU A 93 10.04 -32.94 5.63
N LEU A 94 10.92 -32.03 6.07
CA LEU A 94 12.21 -32.38 6.66
C LEU A 94 12.02 -33.26 7.90
N GLY A 95 11.16 -32.85 8.82
CA GLY A 95 10.90 -33.59 10.04
C GLY A 95 10.35 -35.00 9.78
N GLN A 96 9.50 -35.16 8.77
CA GLN A 96 9.01 -36.47 8.34
C GLN A 96 10.16 -37.37 7.86
N SER A 97 11.02 -36.88 6.97
CA SER A 97 12.17 -37.65 6.48
C SER A 97 13.17 -38.01 7.59
N MET A 98 13.38 -37.13 8.56
CA MET A 98 14.26 -37.40 9.71
C MET A 98 13.70 -38.50 10.63
N ILE A 99 12.39 -38.48 10.90
CA ILE A 99 11.72 -39.50 11.73
C ILE A 99 11.74 -40.85 11.03
N GLU A 100 11.43 -40.90 9.74
CA GLU A 100 11.47 -42.13 8.95
C GLU A 100 12.88 -42.72 8.92
N SER A 101 13.88 -41.90 8.59
CA SER A 101 15.28 -42.34 8.57
C SER A 101 15.75 -42.82 9.96
N GLY A 102 15.42 -42.08 11.02
CA GLY A 102 15.79 -42.44 12.39
C GLY A 102 15.12 -43.74 12.86
N SER A 103 13.90 -44.01 12.39
CA SER A 103 13.20 -45.28 12.64
C SER A 103 13.84 -46.45 11.90
N GLU A 104 14.34 -46.23 10.69
CA GLU A 104 15.04 -47.24 9.88
C GLU A 104 16.41 -47.62 10.46
N PHE A 105 17.13 -46.68 11.09
CA PHE A 105 18.35 -46.99 11.85
C PHE A 105 18.10 -47.90 13.07
N GLY A 106 16.86 -47.92 13.58
CA GLY A 106 16.44 -48.72 14.72
C GLY A 106 16.78 -48.08 16.08
N PRO A 107 16.05 -48.50 17.15
CA PRO A 107 16.09 -47.84 18.47
C PRO A 107 17.41 -48.04 19.23
N GLY A 108 18.27 -48.95 18.77
CA GLY A 108 19.56 -49.26 19.41
C GLY A 108 20.68 -48.27 19.09
N THR A 109 20.47 -47.33 18.15
CA THR A 109 21.50 -46.36 17.76
C THR A 109 21.23 -44.99 18.40
N ALA A 110 22.27 -44.37 18.97
CA ALA A 110 22.16 -43.00 19.48
C ALA A 110 21.78 -42.01 18.36
N TYR A 111 22.27 -42.25 17.15
CA TYR A 111 21.97 -41.44 15.97
C TYR A 111 20.51 -41.53 15.55
N GLY A 112 19.91 -42.73 15.48
CA GLY A 112 18.50 -42.90 15.15
C GLY A 112 17.59 -42.20 16.15
N ASN A 113 17.88 -42.33 17.45
CA ASN A 113 17.14 -41.64 18.51
C ASN A 113 17.28 -40.10 18.42
N ALA A 114 18.47 -39.59 18.13
CA ALA A 114 18.69 -38.16 17.94
C ALA A 114 17.95 -37.62 16.69
N LEU A 115 17.97 -38.35 15.57
CA LEU A 115 17.25 -38.00 14.35
C LEU A 115 15.75 -37.91 14.58
N ILE A 116 15.16 -38.87 15.30
CA ILE A 116 13.73 -38.84 15.65
C ILE A 116 13.42 -37.59 16.47
N LYS A 117 14.24 -37.25 17.48
CA LYS A 117 14.02 -36.04 18.29
C LYS A 117 14.13 -34.75 17.49
N CYS A 118 15.15 -34.61 16.64
CA CYS A 118 15.25 -33.46 15.75
C CYS A 118 14.05 -33.37 14.81
N GLY A 119 13.63 -34.49 14.22
CA GLY A 119 12.48 -34.52 13.31
C GLY A 119 11.15 -34.20 13.99
N GLU A 120 10.93 -34.65 15.24
CA GLU A 120 9.78 -34.27 16.06
C GLU A 120 9.74 -32.75 16.29
N THR A 121 10.88 -32.14 16.62
CA THR A 121 10.97 -30.69 16.84
C THR A 121 10.78 -29.90 15.55
N GLU A 122 11.33 -30.35 14.41
CA GLU A 122 11.07 -29.73 13.10
C GLU A 122 9.57 -29.73 12.77
N LYS A 123 8.85 -30.83 13.04
CA LYS A 123 7.39 -30.86 12.86
C LYS A 123 6.65 -29.89 13.80
N GLN A 124 7.15 -29.66 15.01
CA GLN A 124 6.59 -28.64 15.91
C GLN A 124 6.79 -27.22 15.37
N ILE A 125 7.98 -26.91 14.84
CA ILE A 125 8.25 -25.62 14.17
C ILE A 125 7.33 -25.44 12.96
N GLY A 126 7.19 -26.47 12.13
CA GLY A 126 6.25 -26.43 11.01
C GLY A 126 4.79 -26.24 11.45
N GLY A 127 4.40 -26.79 12.60
CA GLY A 127 3.11 -26.53 13.22
C GLY A 127 2.90 -25.06 13.58
N ALA A 128 3.89 -24.44 14.24
CA ALA A 128 3.86 -23.03 14.60
C ALA A 128 3.87 -22.10 13.36
N GLU A 129 4.61 -22.46 12.30
CA GLU A 129 4.63 -21.72 11.04
C GLU A 129 3.25 -21.69 10.38
N ARG A 130 2.55 -22.83 10.35
CA ARG A 130 1.18 -22.88 9.83
C ARG A 130 0.22 -22.00 10.63
N GLU A 131 0.36 -21.96 11.96
CA GLU A 131 -0.45 -21.09 12.82
C GLU A 131 -0.17 -19.61 12.54
N LEU A 132 1.10 -19.23 12.34
CA LEU A 132 1.47 -17.87 11.92
C LEU A 132 0.81 -17.50 10.58
N ILE A 133 0.92 -18.36 9.56
CA ILE A 133 0.35 -18.11 8.23
C ILE A 133 -1.17 -17.95 8.34
N GLN A 134 -1.83 -18.83 9.11
CA GLN A 134 -3.28 -18.76 9.30
C GLN A 134 -3.71 -17.50 10.05
N SER A 135 -3.03 -17.16 11.15
CA SER A 135 -3.33 -15.97 11.95
C SER A 135 -3.14 -14.69 11.12
N ALA A 136 -2.04 -14.59 10.37
CA ALA A 136 -1.80 -13.45 9.48
C ALA A 136 -2.83 -13.40 8.33
N ALA A 137 -3.25 -14.53 7.78
CA ALA A 137 -4.29 -14.55 6.75
C ALA A 137 -5.64 -14.00 7.27
N ILE A 138 -6.05 -14.42 8.47
CA ILE A 138 -7.35 -14.05 9.04
C ILE A 138 -7.33 -12.63 9.63
N ASN A 139 -6.34 -12.30 10.44
CA ASN A 139 -6.35 -11.08 11.25
C ASN A 139 -5.69 -9.89 10.54
N PHE A 140 -4.88 -10.13 9.50
CA PHE A 140 -4.15 -9.09 8.78
C PHE A 140 -4.55 -8.97 7.31
N LEU A 141 -4.43 -10.05 6.52
CA LEU A 141 -4.68 -10.00 5.08
C LEU A 141 -6.17 -9.84 4.74
N THR A 142 -7.06 -10.58 5.42
CA THR A 142 -8.50 -10.56 5.12
C THR A 142 -9.13 -9.18 5.33
N PRO A 143 -8.89 -8.45 6.44
CA PRO A 143 -9.38 -7.07 6.59
C PRO A 143 -8.91 -6.14 5.48
N PHE A 144 -7.66 -6.25 5.05
CA PHE A 144 -7.09 -5.42 3.99
C PHE A 144 -7.76 -5.73 2.63
N ARG A 145 -7.99 -7.01 2.33
CA ARG A 145 -8.75 -7.42 1.13
C ARG A 145 -10.19 -6.91 1.17
N ASN A 146 -10.87 -7.00 2.31
CA ASN A 146 -12.24 -6.51 2.45
C ASN A 146 -12.34 -5.00 2.19
N PHE A 147 -11.39 -4.22 2.71
CA PHE A 147 -11.32 -2.78 2.42
C PHE A 147 -11.08 -2.51 0.93
N LEU A 148 -10.09 -3.17 0.31
CA LEU A 148 -9.75 -2.95 -1.10
C LEU A 148 -10.88 -3.41 -2.05
N GLU A 149 -11.47 -4.56 -1.79
CA GLU A 149 -12.47 -5.18 -2.67
C GLU A 149 -13.90 -4.69 -2.40
N GLY A 150 -14.18 -4.14 -1.22
CA GLY A 150 -15.49 -3.63 -0.81
C GLY A 150 -15.53 -2.11 -0.77
N ASP A 151 -15.00 -1.52 0.31
CA ASP A 151 -15.12 -0.09 0.60
C ASP A 151 -14.46 0.77 -0.48
N PHE A 152 -13.22 0.44 -0.87
CA PHE A 152 -12.48 1.24 -1.84
C PHE A 152 -13.08 1.14 -3.25
N LYS A 153 -13.63 -0.01 -3.65
CA LYS A 153 -14.39 -0.10 -4.91
C LYS A 153 -15.60 0.81 -4.91
N THR A 154 -16.27 0.98 -3.77
CA THR A 154 -17.39 1.90 -3.61
C THR A 154 -16.92 3.35 -3.70
N ILE A 155 -15.84 3.71 -3.01
CA ILE A 155 -15.20 5.04 -3.12
C ILE A 155 -14.86 5.38 -4.57
N LEU A 156 -14.29 4.44 -5.34
CA LEU A 156 -13.96 4.64 -6.76
C LEU A 156 -15.21 4.88 -7.61
N LYS A 157 -16.31 4.15 -7.37
CA LYS A 157 -17.58 4.35 -8.08
C LYS A 157 -18.15 5.74 -7.81
N GLU A 158 -18.24 6.15 -6.54
CA GLU A 158 -18.79 7.46 -6.18
C GLU A 158 -17.90 8.61 -6.67
N ARG A 159 -16.57 8.46 -6.61
CA ARG A 159 -15.62 9.42 -7.21
C ARG A 159 -15.85 9.58 -8.72
N LYS A 160 -16.05 8.46 -9.44
CA LYS A 160 -16.33 8.50 -10.89
C LYS A 160 -17.68 9.18 -11.17
N LEU A 161 -18.69 8.91 -10.35
CA LEU A 161 -20.01 9.54 -10.47
C LEU A 161 -19.95 11.04 -10.17
N LEU A 162 -19.18 11.46 -9.16
CA LEU A 162 -18.90 12.86 -8.85
C LEU A 162 -18.27 13.59 -10.04
N GLN A 163 -17.27 12.97 -10.67
CA GLN A 163 -16.63 13.53 -11.87
C GLN A 163 -17.63 13.69 -13.02
N VAL A 164 -18.55 12.74 -13.19
CA VAL A 164 -19.63 12.81 -14.17
C VAL A 164 -20.57 13.99 -13.86
N LYS A 165 -21.02 14.12 -12.60
CA LYS A 165 -21.92 15.20 -12.18
C LYS A 165 -21.28 16.58 -12.29
N ARG A 166 -19.96 16.69 -12.05
CA ARG A 166 -19.21 17.93 -12.27
C ARG A 166 -19.29 18.38 -13.73
N LEU A 167 -19.05 17.46 -14.67
CA LEU A 167 -19.12 17.75 -16.11
C LEU A 167 -20.55 18.11 -16.55
N ASP A 168 -21.57 17.46 -15.99
CA ASP A 168 -22.97 17.77 -16.27
C ASP A 168 -23.33 19.19 -15.79
N LEU A 169 -22.83 19.59 -14.61
CA LEU A 169 -22.99 20.94 -14.06
C LEU A 169 -22.26 21.99 -14.93
N ASP A 170 -21.02 21.70 -15.35
CA ASP A 170 -20.24 22.59 -16.23
C ASP A 170 -20.94 22.82 -17.58
N ALA A 171 -21.53 21.77 -18.15
CA ALA A 171 -22.34 21.85 -19.35
C ALA A 171 -23.62 22.69 -19.13
N ALA A 172 -24.30 22.53 -17.99
CA ALA A 172 -25.48 23.34 -17.65
C ALA A 172 -25.14 24.82 -17.45
N LYS A 173 -24.04 25.14 -16.76
CA LYS A 173 -23.51 26.51 -16.62
C LYS A 173 -23.23 27.14 -17.99
N THR A 174 -22.62 26.38 -18.89
CA THR A 174 -22.34 26.82 -20.26
C THR A 174 -23.61 27.08 -21.06
N ARG A 175 -24.64 26.21 -20.94
CA ARG A 175 -25.95 26.42 -21.58
C ARG A 175 -26.63 27.68 -21.07
N LEU A 176 -26.63 27.93 -19.76
CA LEU A 176 -27.20 29.15 -19.19
C LEU A 176 -26.45 30.40 -19.65
N LYS A 177 -25.11 30.37 -19.71
CA LYS A 177 -24.30 31.47 -20.23
C LYS A 177 -24.65 31.77 -21.69
N LYS A 178 -24.81 30.74 -22.54
CA LYS A 178 -25.22 30.88 -23.94
C LYS A 178 -26.63 31.49 -24.07
N ALA A 179 -27.59 31.04 -23.25
CA ALA A 179 -28.94 31.61 -23.22
C ALA A 179 -28.90 33.11 -22.88
N ARG A 180 -28.17 33.50 -21.82
CA ARG A 180 -28.00 34.91 -21.42
C ARG A 180 -27.29 35.78 -22.47
N MET A 181 -26.31 35.22 -23.18
CA MET A 181 -25.62 35.94 -24.26
C MET A 181 -26.50 36.11 -25.50
N ALA A 182 -27.37 35.14 -25.79
CA ALA A 182 -28.40 35.28 -26.83
C ALA A 182 -29.39 36.39 -26.46
N ASP A 183 -29.77 36.50 -25.18
CA ASP A 183 -30.60 37.60 -24.67
C ASP A 183 -29.92 38.97 -24.86
N ALA A 184 -28.64 39.10 -24.50
CA ALA A 184 -27.89 40.35 -24.63
C ALA A 184 -27.71 40.79 -26.09
N ARG A 185 -27.41 39.87 -27.01
CA ARG A 185 -27.27 40.17 -28.45
C ARG A 185 -28.61 40.54 -29.09
N ALA A 186 -29.70 39.90 -28.66
CA ALA A 186 -31.05 40.23 -29.12
C ALA A 186 -31.51 41.62 -28.63
N ALA A 187 -31.22 41.97 -27.37
CA ALA A 187 -31.54 43.29 -26.80
C ALA A 187 -30.85 44.45 -27.54
N VAL A 188 -29.60 44.26 -27.97
CA VAL A 188 -28.86 45.24 -28.77
C VAL A 188 -29.46 45.38 -30.18
N SER A 189 -29.87 44.28 -30.81
CA SER A 189 -30.51 44.29 -32.13
C SER A 189 -31.84 45.07 -32.15
N ILE A 190 -32.65 44.92 -31.08
CA ILE A 190 -33.90 45.68 -30.89
C ILE A 190 -33.60 47.19 -30.73
N HIS A 191 -32.57 47.56 -29.98
CA HIS A 191 -32.21 48.97 -29.77
C HIS A 191 -31.69 49.66 -31.04
N THR A 192 -31.02 48.93 -31.94
CA THR A 192 -30.52 49.48 -33.21
C THR A 192 -31.61 49.62 -34.29
N HIS A 193 -32.68 48.83 -34.22
CA HIS A 193 -33.72 48.80 -35.27
C HIS A 193 -34.92 49.72 -35.01
N THR A 194 -35.01 50.38 -33.85
CA THR A 194 -36.03 51.40 -33.56
C THR A 194 -35.88 52.67 -34.40
N HIS A 195 -34.74 52.87 -35.08
CA HIS A 195 -34.47 54.06 -35.89
C HIS A 195 -34.71 53.91 -37.39
N THR A 196 -35.00 52.72 -37.93
CA THR A 196 -35.26 52.55 -39.36
C THR A 196 -36.29 51.46 -39.66
N CYS A 197 -37.36 51.86 -40.37
CA CYS A 197 -38.20 51.04 -41.28
C CYS A 197 -39.63 50.71 -40.80
N THR A 198 -40.61 51.38 -41.40
CA THR A 198 -42.06 51.22 -41.23
C THR A 198 -42.68 50.12 -42.13
N HIS A 199 -41.90 49.21 -42.71
CA HIS A 199 -42.40 48.30 -43.76
C HIS A 199 -42.12 46.78 -43.56
N ILE A 200 -41.67 46.34 -42.39
CA ILE A 200 -41.34 44.91 -42.10
C ILE A 200 -42.22 44.33 -40.97
N SER A 201 -43.40 44.89 -40.71
CA SER A 201 -44.21 44.56 -39.54
C SER A 201 -44.58 43.06 -39.37
N CYS A 202 -44.86 42.32 -40.45
CA CYS A 202 -45.24 40.89 -40.34
C CYS A 202 -44.08 39.93 -40.07
N PHE A 203 -42.86 40.21 -40.56
CA PHE A 203 -41.70 39.35 -40.31
C PHE A 203 -41.17 39.53 -38.89
N PHE A 204 -41.25 40.76 -38.36
CA PHE A 204 -40.90 41.09 -36.99
C PHE A 204 -41.86 40.46 -35.97
N LEU A 205 -43.17 40.37 -36.24
CA LEU A 205 -44.11 39.65 -35.37
C LEU A 205 -43.77 38.15 -35.23
N HIS A 206 -43.28 37.50 -36.28
CA HIS A 206 -42.89 36.08 -36.21
C HIS A 206 -41.57 35.88 -35.45
N LEU A 207 -40.63 36.82 -35.61
CA LEU A 207 -39.39 36.87 -34.85
C LEU A 207 -39.62 37.21 -33.38
N ASP A 208 -40.54 38.13 -33.07
CA ASP A 208 -40.94 38.55 -31.72
C ASP A 208 -41.68 37.42 -30.99
N VAL A 209 -42.53 36.65 -31.68
CA VAL A 209 -43.20 35.48 -31.08
C VAL A 209 -42.22 34.32 -30.85
N PHE A 210 -41.30 34.09 -31.78
CA PHE A 210 -40.20 33.13 -31.59
C PHE A 210 -39.27 33.56 -30.45
N TRP A 211 -39.01 34.86 -30.32
CA TRP A 211 -38.23 35.45 -29.24
C TRP A 211 -38.95 35.38 -27.89
N LEU A 212 -40.24 35.71 -27.85
CA LEU A 212 -41.07 35.60 -26.64
C LEU A 212 -41.14 34.13 -26.19
N PHE A 213 -41.24 33.18 -27.13
CA PHE A 213 -41.17 31.75 -26.85
C PHE A 213 -39.79 31.34 -26.31
N LEU A 214 -38.69 31.82 -26.90
CA LEU A 214 -37.33 31.55 -26.43
C LEU A 214 -37.10 32.12 -25.02
N PHE A 215 -37.56 33.34 -24.75
CA PHE A 215 -37.38 34.04 -23.47
C PHE A 215 -38.28 33.48 -22.37
N LEU A 216 -39.58 33.25 -22.63
CA LEU A 216 -40.53 32.70 -21.65
C LEU A 216 -40.30 31.22 -21.37
N PHE A 217 -39.73 30.46 -22.29
CA PHE A 217 -39.62 29.01 -22.17
C PHE A 217 -38.17 28.53 -21.99
N LEU A 218 -37.22 28.96 -22.84
CA LEU A 218 -35.86 28.40 -22.84
C LEU A 218 -34.99 28.93 -21.69
N HIS A 219 -35.09 30.22 -21.35
CA HIS A 219 -34.33 30.80 -20.23
C HIS A 219 -34.70 30.17 -18.87
N PRO A 220 -35.99 30.14 -18.45
CA PRO A 220 -36.36 29.48 -17.20
C PRO A 220 -36.10 27.96 -17.22
N GLN A 221 -36.18 27.31 -18.38
CA GLN A 221 -35.79 25.91 -18.53
C GLN A 221 -34.30 25.71 -18.26
N ALA A 222 -33.41 26.53 -18.83
CA ALA A 222 -31.97 26.45 -18.61
C ALA A 222 -31.57 26.76 -17.16
N GLU A 223 -32.26 27.72 -16.51
CA GLU A 223 -32.07 28.00 -15.08
C GLU A 223 -32.53 26.83 -14.20
N GLN A 224 -33.64 26.19 -14.54
CA GLN A 224 -34.12 25.01 -13.82
C GLN A 224 -33.17 23.82 -14.01
N GLU A 225 -32.66 23.58 -15.22
CA GLU A 225 -31.63 22.56 -15.47
C GLU A 225 -30.36 22.80 -14.64
N LEU A 226 -29.90 24.05 -14.54
CA LEU A 226 -28.74 24.40 -13.71
C LEU A 226 -29.01 24.10 -12.23
N ARG A 227 -30.18 24.48 -11.70
CA ARG A 227 -30.54 24.20 -10.29
C ARG A 227 -30.59 22.71 -10.01
N MET A 228 -31.16 21.91 -10.92
CA MET A 228 -31.25 20.46 -10.78
C MET A 228 -29.85 19.82 -10.80
N THR A 229 -29.03 20.16 -11.79
CA THR A 229 -27.66 19.61 -11.91
C THR A 229 -26.74 20.04 -10.77
N GLN A 230 -26.88 21.26 -10.25
CA GLN A 230 -26.18 21.72 -9.04
C GLN A 230 -26.57 20.90 -7.81
N SER A 231 -27.87 20.72 -7.56
CA SER A 231 -28.35 19.89 -6.45
C SER A 231 -27.85 18.43 -6.54
N GLU A 232 -27.83 17.85 -7.75
CA GLU A 232 -27.28 16.52 -7.96
C GLU A 232 -25.77 16.43 -7.71
N PHE A 233 -25.01 17.45 -8.12
CA PHE A 233 -23.58 17.54 -7.86
C PHE A 233 -23.30 17.68 -6.36
N ASP A 234 -24.00 18.59 -5.66
CA ASP A 234 -23.80 18.83 -4.23
C ASP A 234 -24.12 17.58 -3.42
N ARG A 235 -25.24 16.90 -3.73
CA ARG A 235 -25.59 15.61 -3.11
C ARG A 235 -24.51 14.55 -3.35
N GLN A 236 -23.97 14.49 -4.57
CA GLN A 236 -22.94 13.52 -4.93
C GLN A 236 -21.59 13.83 -4.27
N ALA A 237 -21.24 15.11 -4.14
CA ALA A 237 -20.05 15.58 -3.45
C ALA A 237 -20.11 15.21 -1.96
N GLU A 238 -21.27 15.38 -1.33
CA GLU A 238 -21.49 15.02 0.07
C GLU A 238 -21.37 13.51 0.31
N ILE A 239 -21.99 12.68 -0.55
CA ILE A 239 -21.84 11.20 -0.47
C ILE A 239 -20.36 10.81 -0.58
N THR A 240 -19.65 11.40 -1.54
CA THR A 240 -18.23 11.12 -1.75
C THR A 240 -17.40 11.57 -0.56
N ARG A 241 -17.68 12.76 0.00
CA ARG A 241 -17.02 13.30 1.19
C ARG A 241 -17.17 12.36 2.39
N LEU A 242 -18.40 11.91 2.69
CA LEU A 242 -18.68 11.02 3.80
C LEU A 242 -17.92 9.68 3.69
N LEU A 243 -17.85 9.11 2.49
CA LEU A 243 -17.07 7.88 2.25
C LEU A 243 -15.57 8.10 2.46
N LEU A 244 -15.03 9.22 1.98
CA LEU A 244 -13.62 9.53 2.13
C LEU A 244 -13.24 9.85 3.58
N GLU A 245 -14.13 10.47 4.34
CA GLU A 245 -13.95 10.66 5.79
C GLU A 245 -13.96 9.34 6.55
N GLY A 246 -14.78 8.39 6.08
CA GLY A 246 -14.80 7.00 6.56
C GLY A 246 -13.43 6.30 6.49
N VAL A 247 -12.56 6.67 5.55
CA VAL A 247 -11.19 6.09 5.44
C VAL A 247 -10.37 6.29 6.71
N SER A 248 -10.59 7.39 7.44
CA SER A 248 -9.91 7.63 8.72
C SER A 248 -10.28 6.58 9.77
N SER A 249 -11.52 6.11 9.76
CA SER A 249 -11.97 5.02 10.64
C SER A 249 -11.34 3.68 10.25
N THR A 250 -11.15 3.44 8.95
CA THR A 250 -10.43 2.28 8.43
C THR A 250 -8.98 2.25 8.91
N HIS A 251 -8.30 3.40 9.00
CA HIS A 251 -6.93 3.47 9.53
C HIS A 251 -6.84 2.96 10.98
N ALA A 252 -7.81 3.31 11.82
CA ALA A 252 -7.85 2.79 13.20
C ALA A 252 -8.00 1.26 13.22
N HIS A 253 -8.73 0.68 12.28
CA HIS A 253 -8.83 -0.76 12.14
C HIS A 253 -7.51 -1.38 11.62
N HIS A 254 -6.91 -0.82 10.57
CA HIS A 254 -5.63 -1.28 10.03
C HIS A 254 -4.50 -1.23 11.07
N LEU A 255 -4.50 -0.23 11.96
CA LEU A 255 -3.55 -0.17 13.08
C LEU A 255 -3.70 -1.35 14.03
N ARG A 256 -4.93 -1.80 14.33
CA ARG A 256 -5.13 -3.02 15.14
C ARG A 256 -4.60 -4.25 14.42
N CYS A 257 -4.93 -4.42 13.14
CA CYS A 257 -4.41 -5.53 12.34
C CYS A 257 -2.87 -5.57 12.33
N LEU A 258 -2.21 -4.42 12.26
CA LEU A 258 -0.74 -4.35 12.34
C LEU A 258 -0.21 -4.84 13.68
N ASN A 259 -0.87 -4.51 14.80
CA ASN A 259 -0.50 -5.01 16.12
C ASN A 259 -0.71 -6.53 16.19
N ASP A 260 -1.87 -7.02 15.73
CA ASP A 260 -2.18 -8.45 15.72
C ASP A 260 -1.16 -9.25 14.89
N PHE A 261 -0.69 -8.68 13.77
CA PHE A 261 0.34 -9.29 12.93
C PHE A 261 1.70 -9.37 13.64
N VAL A 262 2.12 -8.30 14.32
CA VAL A 262 3.37 -8.28 15.09
C VAL A 262 3.29 -9.25 16.27
N GLU A 263 2.14 -9.34 16.94
CA GLU A 263 1.91 -10.29 18.03
C GLU A 263 1.97 -11.74 17.53
N ALA A 264 1.39 -12.03 16.36
CA ALA A 264 1.48 -13.34 15.72
C ALA A 264 2.93 -13.72 15.40
N GLN A 265 3.70 -12.79 14.80
CA GLN A 265 5.13 -13.04 14.54
C GLN A 265 5.94 -13.24 15.81
N THR A 266 5.70 -12.42 16.83
CA THR A 266 6.38 -12.52 18.13
C THR A 266 6.13 -13.88 18.77
N THR A 267 4.88 -14.33 18.75
CA THR A 267 4.47 -15.63 19.28
C THR A 267 5.17 -16.77 18.56
N TYR A 268 5.20 -16.73 17.22
CA TYR A 268 5.88 -17.73 16.39
C TYR A 268 7.37 -17.87 16.73
N TYR A 269 8.12 -16.75 16.74
CA TYR A 269 9.55 -16.80 17.01
C TYR A 269 9.86 -17.23 18.46
N ALA A 270 9.04 -16.82 19.42
CA ALA A 270 9.17 -17.26 20.81
C ALA A 270 8.94 -18.77 20.96
N GLN A 271 7.91 -19.31 20.30
CA GLN A 271 7.65 -20.75 20.29
C GLN A 271 8.80 -21.53 19.64
N CYS A 272 9.27 -21.10 18.46
CA CYS A 272 10.38 -21.75 17.77
C CYS A 272 11.65 -21.77 18.62
N TYR A 273 11.97 -20.64 19.26
CA TYR A 273 13.11 -20.56 20.17
C TYR A 273 12.96 -21.56 21.33
N GLN A 274 11.79 -21.63 21.96
CA GLN A 274 11.54 -22.56 23.06
C GLN A 274 11.69 -24.02 22.62
N TYR A 275 11.16 -24.38 21.45
CA TYR A 275 11.30 -25.73 20.87
C TYR A 275 12.77 -26.11 20.64
N MET A 276 13.58 -25.17 20.13
CA MET A 276 15.01 -25.40 19.91
C MET A 276 15.79 -25.55 21.23
N VAL A 277 15.46 -24.77 22.25
CA VAL A 277 16.06 -24.88 23.59
C VAL A 277 15.75 -26.24 24.22
N ASP A 278 14.51 -26.71 24.10
CA ASP A 278 14.12 -28.01 24.65
C ASP A 278 14.74 -29.17 23.87
N LEU A 279 14.93 -29.04 22.55
CA LEU A 279 15.69 -30.01 21.75
C LEU A 279 17.14 -30.14 22.24
N GLN A 280 17.83 -29.02 22.52
CA GLN A 280 19.20 -29.07 23.05
C GLN A 280 19.29 -29.85 24.36
N LYS A 281 18.32 -29.68 25.27
CA LYS A 281 18.25 -30.45 26.52
C LYS A 281 18.01 -31.93 26.26
N GLN A 282 17.11 -32.27 25.33
CA GLN A 282 16.82 -33.66 24.96
C GLN A 282 18.04 -34.34 24.34
N LEU A 283 18.76 -33.66 23.44
CA LEU A 283 19.96 -34.20 22.82
C LEU A 283 21.12 -34.35 23.81
N GLY A 284 21.24 -33.43 24.78
CA GLY A 284 22.25 -33.51 25.84
C GLY A 284 22.07 -34.70 26.80
N SER A 285 20.89 -35.33 26.80
CA SER A 285 20.61 -36.54 27.59
C SER A 285 21.15 -37.83 26.96
N PHE A 286 21.56 -37.81 25.70
CA PHE A 286 22.15 -38.99 25.07
C PHE A 286 23.54 -39.27 25.65
N PRO A 287 23.82 -40.48 26.13
CA PRO A 287 25.13 -40.82 26.65
C PRO A 287 26.18 -40.63 25.56
N SER A 288 27.21 -39.85 25.86
CA SER A 288 28.38 -39.62 25.02
C SER A 288 29.25 -40.88 24.94
N THR A 289 28.72 -41.99 24.43
CA THR A 289 29.47 -43.24 24.26
C THR A 289 30.49 -43.15 23.10
N PHE A 290 30.58 -42.00 22.42
CA PHE A 290 31.60 -41.71 21.40
C PHE A 290 32.96 -41.27 21.98
N SER A 291 33.14 -41.24 23.30
CA SER A 291 34.45 -40.99 23.92
C SER A 291 35.04 -42.26 24.53
N ASN A 292 35.63 -43.14 23.71
CA ASN A 292 36.82 -43.91 24.11
C ASN A 292 37.53 -44.61 22.93
N ASN A 293 38.62 -44.03 22.42
CA ASN A 293 39.92 -44.72 22.27
C ASN A 293 41.02 -43.80 21.69
N ASN A 294 42.05 -43.53 22.49
CA ASN A 294 43.42 -43.14 22.13
C ASN A 294 43.69 -41.90 21.25
N GLN A 295 43.34 -40.70 21.71
CA GLN A 295 44.24 -39.54 21.55
C GLN A 295 44.00 -38.46 22.61
N SER A 296 45.11 -37.90 23.08
CA SER A 296 45.26 -36.97 24.19
C SER A 296 44.37 -35.72 24.10
N SER A 297 43.50 -35.58 25.10
CA SER A 297 43.17 -34.35 25.86
C SER A 297 43.12 -33.01 25.09
N VAL A 298 41.89 -32.61 24.71
CA VAL A 298 41.35 -31.28 25.07
C VAL A 298 39.94 -31.50 25.60
N SER A 299 39.85 -31.60 26.92
CA SER A 299 38.61 -31.43 27.67
C SER A 299 38.15 -29.98 27.54
N GLY A 300 37.20 -29.73 26.64
CA GLY A 300 36.44 -28.49 26.58
C GLY A 300 34.97 -28.85 26.46
N GLY A 301 34.28 -28.95 27.60
CA GLY A 301 32.82 -28.96 27.59
C GLY A 301 32.37 -27.65 26.97
N ALA A 302 31.84 -27.70 25.75
CA ALA A 302 31.22 -26.55 25.11
C ALA A 302 29.86 -26.30 25.77
N SER A 303 29.87 -25.77 26.99
CA SER A 303 28.71 -25.05 27.52
C SER A 303 28.61 -23.74 26.74
N ILE A 304 27.87 -23.76 25.63
CA ILE A 304 27.43 -22.53 24.99
C ILE A 304 26.57 -21.80 26.01
N SER A 305 27.06 -20.65 26.47
CA SER A 305 26.32 -19.75 27.34
C SER A 305 25.23 -19.11 26.49
N VAL A 306 24.04 -19.70 26.50
CA VAL A 306 22.85 -19.04 25.94
C VAL A 306 22.54 -17.84 26.85
N PRO A 307 22.39 -16.61 26.33
CA PRO A 307 21.90 -15.51 27.14
C PRO A 307 20.44 -15.81 27.51
N THR A 308 20.23 -16.31 28.73
CA THR A 308 18.91 -16.42 29.35
C THR A 308 18.38 -15.03 29.63
N ILE A 309 17.50 -14.52 28.77
CA ILE A 309 16.62 -13.41 29.14
C ILE A 309 15.40 -14.03 29.84
N PRO A 310 15.20 -13.85 31.15
CA PRO A 310 13.99 -14.33 31.81
C PRO A 310 12.80 -13.46 31.38
N VAL A 311 11.81 -14.09 30.76
CA VAL A 311 10.48 -13.49 30.56
C VAL A 311 9.77 -13.47 31.91
N SER A 312 9.83 -12.33 32.58
CA SER A 312 8.88 -11.97 33.65
C SER A 312 8.28 -10.62 33.31
N ALA A 313 6.98 -10.64 33.09
CA ALA A 313 6.16 -9.47 32.81
C ALA A 313 6.29 -8.43 33.93
N SER A 314 6.90 -7.30 33.60
CA SER A 314 6.56 -6.00 34.18
C SER A 314 7.03 -4.90 33.22
N LEU A 315 6.08 -4.11 32.74
CA LEU A 315 6.30 -2.92 31.92
C LEU A 315 7.18 -1.91 32.68
N PRO A 316 8.25 -1.37 32.09
CA PRO A 316 8.80 -0.11 32.56
C PRO A 316 8.00 1.04 31.93
N SER A 317 7.42 1.90 32.77
CA SER A 317 6.86 3.18 32.37
C SER A 317 7.97 4.06 31.80
N VAL A 318 7.91 4.35 30.50
CA VAL A 318 8.89 5.23 29.86
C VAL A 318 8.47 6.68 30.10
N SER A 319 9.11 7.27 31.10
CA SER A 319 9.27 8.73 31.20
C SER A 319 10.31 9.14 30.16
N ALA A 320 10.07 10.26 29.49
CA ALA A 320 10.91 10.84 28.45
C ALA A 320 12.41 10.85 28.79
N GLY A 321 13.26 10.39 27.85
CA GLY A 321 14.71 10.47 27.94
C GLY A 321 15.38 9.87 26.73
N HIS A 322 16.23 10.65 26.07
CA HIS A 322 16.99 10.29 24.86
C HIS A 322 18.02 9.18 25.12
N GLY A 323 18.26 8.33 24.12
CA GLY A 323 19.49 7.53 24.01
C GLY A 323 19.31 6.16 23.35
N SER A 324 19.49 6.10 22.02
CA SER A 324 19.70 4.83 21.30
C SER A 324 21.20 4.60 21.13
N SER A 325 21.70 3.48 21.65
CA SER A 325 23.09 3.08 21.54
C SER A 325 23.20 1.57 21.38
N THR A 326 23.26 1.10 20.13
CA THR A 326 23.83 -0.21 19.73
C THR A 326 23.99 -0.30 18.21
N ALA A 327 24.87 0.53 17.64
CA ALA A 327 25.52 0.32 16.32
C ALA A 327 26.63 1.36 16.02
N SER A 328 26.90 2.32 16.92
CA SER A 328 27.64 3.55 16.62
C SER A 328 29.14 3.52 16.95
N GLY A 329 29.69 2.40 17.43
CA GLY A 329 31.07 2.33 17.94
C GLY A 329 32.16 2.70 16.91
N GLY A 330 32.09 2.15 15.69
CA GLY A 330 33.12 2.37 14.66
C GLY A 330 32.95 3.66 13.84
N PHE A 331 31.71 4.13 13.68
CA PHE A 331 31.41 5.29 12.84
C PHE A 331 31.62 6.62 13.56
N ASN A 332 31.56 6.65 14.90
CA ASN A 332 31.81 7.87 15.68
C ASN A 332 33.29 8.32 15.58
N GLU A 333 34.21 7.37 15.38
CA GLU A 333 35.64 7.63 15.23
C GLU A 333 35.99 8.24 13.86
N LEU A 334 35.21 7.93 12.82
CA LEU A 334 35.33 8.52 11.49
C LEU A 334 34.91 10.01 11.48
N ARG A 335 33.95 10.39 12.34
CA ARG A 335 33.45 11.77 12.46
C ARG A 335 34.44 12.72 13.12
N SER A 336 35.27 12.23 14.03
CA SER A 336 36.25 13.04 14.76
C SER A 336 37.56 13.27 13.98
N SER A 337 37.81 12.50 12.92
CA SER A 337 39.14 12.43 12.29
C SER A 337 39.23 13.01 10.87
N ASN A 338 38.15 13.53 10.26
CA ASN A 338 38.11 13.96 8.84
C ASN A 338 38.73 12.91 7.88
N GLY A 339 38.74 11.63 8.28
CA GLY A 339 39.40 10.55 7.57
C GLY A 339 38.41 9.81 6.66
N SER A 340 38.91 9.34 5.52
CA SER A 340 38.20 8.37 4.69
C SER A 340 38.55 6.94 5.11
N ARG A 341 37.56 6.05 5.26
CA ARG A 341 37.78 4.61 5.49
C ARG A 341 37.19 3.79 4.35
N LYS A 342 37.65 2.55 4.16
CA LYS A 342 36.99 1.61 3.26
C LYS A 342 35.82 0.94 3.97
N ALA A 343 34.73 0.74 3.25
CA ALA A 343 33.57 0.01 3.73
C ALA A 343 33.13 -1.00 2.68
N ARG A 344 32.72 -2.19 3.13
CA ARG A 344 32.05 -3.19 2.30
C ARG A 344 30.56 -2.93 2.33
N VAL A 345 29.92 -2.97 1.16
CA VAL A 345 28.48 -2.83 1.01
C VAL A 345 27.82 -4.16 1.36
N LEU A 346 26.84 -4.13 2.26
CA LEU A 346 26.13 -5.32 2.73
C LEU A 346 24.95 -5.70 1.83
N TYR A 347 24.33 -4.72 1.17
CA TYR A 347 23.13 -4.91 0.36
C TYR A 347 23.14 -3.96 -0.85
N ASP A 348 22.50 -4.38 -1.95
CA ASP A 348 22.23 -3.50 -3.09
C ASP A 348 21.40 -2.28 -2.64
N TYR A 349 21.76 -1.11 -3.16
CA TYR A 349 21.06 0.14 -2.87
C TYR A 349 20.90 0.97 -4.15
N ASP A 350 19.68 1.29 -4.53
CA ASP A 350 19.40 2.21 -5.64
C ASP A 350 19.28 3.65 -5.12
N ALA A 351 20.12 4.56 -5.64
CA ALA A 351 20.05 5.97 -5.32
C ALA A 351 18.66 6.55 -5.65
N ALA A 352 18.01 7.17 -4.67
CA ALA A 352 16.71 7.81 -4.84
C ALA A 352 16.82 9.21 -5.46
N SER A 353 18.01 9.80 -5.44
CA SER A 353 18.29 11.13 -5.98
C SER A 353 19.68 11.22 -6.61
N SER A 354 19.92 12.25 -7.42
CA SER A 354 21.24 12.53 -7.99
C SER A 354 22.31 12.92 -6.94
N SER A 355 21.91 13.10 -5.68
CA SER A 355 22.81 13.37 -4.56
C SER A 355 23.27 12.12 -3.81
N GLU A 356 22.72 10.95 -4.17
CA GLU A 356 23.00 9.64 -3.58
C GLU A 356 23.80 8.76 -4.55
N LEU A 357 24.48 7.75 -4.01
CA LEU A 357 25.29 6.81 -4.80
C LEU A 357 24.67 5.42 -4.74
N SER A 358 24.35 4.83 -5.91
CA SER A 358 23.86 3.45 -5.98
C SER A 358 24.96 2.46 -5.66
N LEU A 359 24.65 1.49 -4.81
CA LEU A 359 25.57 0.47 -4.30
C LEU A 359 25.20 -0.94 -4.79
N LEU A 360 26.21 -1.77 -4.94
CA LEU A 360 26.08 -3.21 -5.18
C LEU A 360 26.63 -3.98 -3.98
N ALA A 361 25.91 -5.00 -3.53
CA ALA A 361 26.33 -5.86 -2.43
C ALA A 361 27.72 -6.44 -2.68
N ASP A 362 28.49 -6.57 -1.60
CA ASP A 362 29.88 -7.01 -1.56
C ASP A 362 30.91 -6.13 -2.30
N GLU A 363 30.52 -4.97 -2.86
CA GLU A 363 31.49 -4.01 -3.37
C GLU A 363 32.18 -3.24 -2.22
N VAL A 364 33.41 -2.79 -2.45
CA VAL A 364 34.18 -2.00 -1.47
C VAL A 364 34.30 -0.56 -1.95
N ILE A 365 33.76 0.36 -1.15
CA ILE A 365 33.77 1.80 -1.43
C ILE A 365 34.57 2.56 -0.37
N THR A 366 34.96 3.80 -0.68
CA THR A 366 35.55 4.70 0.30
C THR A 366 34.46 5.60 0.89
N VAL A 367 34.41 5.71 2.22
CA VAL A 367 33.41 6.50 2.94
C VAL A 367 34.07 7.53 3.84
N SER A 368 33.47 8.72 3.91
CA SER A 368 33.94 9.82 4.75
C SER A 368 32.76 10.56 5.40
N SER A 369 33.01 11.19 6.54
CA SER A 369 32.05 12.10 7.16
C SER A 369 32.24 13.51 6.61
N VAL A 370 31.14 14.19 6.26
CA VAL A 370 31.14 15.58 5.80
C VAL A 370 30.39 16.45 6.83
N PRO A 371 30.94 17.61 7.25
CA PRO A 371 30.25 18.52 8.16
C PRO A 371 28.89 18.97 7.61
N GLY A 372 27.85 18.92 8.46
CA GLY A 372 26.48 19.31 8.09
C GLY A 372 25.64 18.20 7.44
N MET A 373 26.12 16.96 7.41
CA MET A 373 25.37 15.81 6.93
C MET A 373 24.67 15.05 8.08
N ASP A 374 23.52 14.44 7.77
CA ASP A 374 22.69 13.70 8.72
C ASP A 374 23.44 12.53 9.39
N SER A 375 23.00 12.18 10.60
CA SER A 375 23.67 11.18 11.45
C SER A 375 23.72 9.78 10.85
N ASP A 376 22.84 9.49 9.89
CA ASP A 376 22.61 8.15 9.35
C ASP A 376 23.24 7.97 7.96
N TRP A 377 23.95 8.99 7.47
CA TRP A 377 24.53 9.05 6.14
C TRP A 377 26.04 9.29 6.17
N LEU A 378 26.73 8.70 5.19
CA LEU A 378 28.13 8.95 4.87
C LEU A 378 28.29 9.35 3.40
N MET A 379 29.42 9.96 3.08
CA MET A 379 29.77 10.32 1.71
C MET A 379 30.58 9.18 1.13
N GLY A 380 29.96 8.43 0.21
CA GLY A 380 30.56 7.31 -0.49
C GLY A 380 31.24 7.78 -1.78
N GLU A 381 32.40 7.21 -2.07
CA GLU A 381 33.20 7.45 -3.26
C GLU A 381 33.53 6.11 -3.92
N ARG A 382 33.06 5.95 -5.17
CA ARG A 382 33.36 4.82 -6.05
C ARG A 382 33.99 5.36 -7.33
N GLY A 383 35.32 5.34 -7.38
CA GLY A 383 36.08 5.91 -8.51
C GLY A 383 35.83 7.42 -8.64
N SER A 384 35.22 7.84 -9.76
CA SER A 384 34.88 9.25 -10.00
C SER A 384 33.49 9.65 -9.51
N GLN A 385 32.69 8.70 -9.01
CA GLN A 385 31.32 8.95 -8.53
C GLN A 385 31.34 9.17 -7.02
N LYS A 386 30.66 10.23 -6.56
CA LYS A 386 30.49 10.53 -5.14
C LYS A 386 29.02 10.80 -4.84
N GLY A 387 28.53 10.33 -3.71
CA GLY A 387 27.16 10.56 -3.28
C GLY A 387 26.92 10.08 -1.86
N LYS A 388 25.77 10.48 -1.32
CA LYS A 388 25.33 10.04 0.00
C LYS A 388 25.00 8.55 -0.02
N VAL A 389 25.45 7.84 1.00
CA VAL A 389 25.22 6.41 1.21
C VAL A 389 24.74 6.17 2.65
N PRO A 390 23.74 5.30 2.87
CA PRO A 390 23.22 5.02 4.21
C PRO A 390 24.19 4.14 5.00
N ILE A 391 24.45 4.51 6.27
CA ILE A 391 25.37 3.78 7.16
C ILE A 391 24.93 2.33 7.38
N THR A 392 23.62 2.09 7.42
CA THR A 392 23.03 0.76 7.67
C THR A 392 23.32 -0.26 6.57
N TYR A 393 23.81 0.18 5.41
CA TYR A 393 24.16 -0.67 4.27
C TYR A 393 25.66 -0.94 4.19
N LEU A 394 26.43 -0.51 5.20
CA LEU A 394 27.88 -0.51 5.17
C LEU A 394 28.47 -1.23 6.39
N GLU A 395 29.52 -1.99 6.13
CA GLU A 395 30.41 -2.52 7.15
C GLU A 395 31.80 -1.88 6.98
N LEU A 396 32.28 -1.16 7.98
CA LEU A 396 33.63 -0.58 7.94
C LEU A 396 34.67 -1.69 7.94
N LEU A 397 35.59 -1.62 6.98
CA LEU A 397 36.76 -2.48 6.94
C LEU A 397 37.87 -1.77 7.73
N ASN A 398 38.34 -2.43 8.80
CA ASN A 398 39.46 -1.95 9.62
C ASN A 398 40.79 -2.03 8.88
#